data_AF-A0A212TQ18-F1
#
_entry.id   AF-A0A212TQ18-F1
#
_cell.length_a   1.000
_cell.length_b   1.000
_cell.length_c   1.000
_cell.angle_alpha   90.00
_cell.angle_beta   90.00
_cell.angle_gamma   90.00
#
_symmetry.space_group_name_H-M   'P 1'
#
loop_
_entity.id
_entity.type
_entity.pdbx_description
1 polymer ?
#
loop_
_entity_poly.entity_id
_entity_poly.type
_entity_poly.pdbx_seq_one_letter_code
_entity_poly.pdbx_strand_id
1 'polypeptide(L)'
;MRVVFFAALFAGSLLSGSCSEARTEDKPESKEKTGKKKGKKSKAKADIVNMNQVGTLDQVPESSGLALSGQPGSFYTHGDDGNQPILYKVDDKGKLLEEIPVQTKSNDWESITRDNSGNLYIGDVGNNNNDRQNLVIHRLRPEAPNKVDDIRLKYPDQKAFPPSKKERNFDCEATLWHNGQIYLFTKDRALESTSKVYTVPDRPGSYTAKLLTKLAIPGQVTDAALSPDGRRLVLLARQEMFVLQGANLAELLKATPERISLAGAGQTEGAVFTDNNTLYISSEQGSLYEYEF
;
A
#
# COMPACT_ATOMS: atom_id res chain seq x y z
N MET A 1 -44.96 -49.87 13.93
CA MET A 1 -46.17 -49.93 13.08
C MET A 1 -45.79 -49.38 11.71
N ARG A 2 -45.83 -50.24 10.69
CA ARG A 2 -45.84 -50.01 9.22
C ARG A 2 -44.70 -49.24 8.53
N VAL A 3 -43.78 -50.07 8.01
CA VAL A 3 -43.10 -49.99 6.71
C VAL A 3 -44.12 -49.90 5.57
N VAL A 4 -43.86 -49.11 4.51
CA VAL A 4 -44.15 -49.50 3.09
C VAL A 4 -43.15 -48.80 2.14
N PHE A 5 -42.43 -49.63 1.39
CA PHE A 5 -41.66 -49.36 0.17
C PHE A 5 -42.59 -49.19 -1.04
N PHE A 6 -42.16 -48.45 -2.07
CA PHE A 6 -42.47 -48.84 -3.46
C PHE A 6 -41.24 -48.66 -4.35
N ALA A 7 -40.86 -49.78 -4.97
CA ALA A 7 -39.90 -49.90 -6.06
C ALA A 7 -40.66 -50.38 -7.30
N ALA A 8 -40.19 -50.03 -8.50
CA ALA A 8 -40.20 -50.86 -9.74
C ALA A 8 -39.61 -50.03 -10.90
N LEU A 9 -38.46 -50.43 -11.48
CA LEU A 9 -38.24 -51.41 -12.59
C LEU A 9 -38.57 -50.80 -13.97
N PHE A 10 -37.87 -51.02 -15.10
CA PHE A 10 -36.56 -51.57 -15.48
C PHE A 10 -36.47 -51.47 -17.03
N ALA A 11 -35.37 -51.98 -17.59
CA ALA A 11 -35.08 -52.33 -19.00
C ALA A 11 -34.35 -51.24 -19.82
N GLY A 12 -33.24 -51.50 -20.50
CA GLY A 12 -32.48 -52.72 -20.73
C GLY A 12 -31.61 -52.57 -21.99
N SER A 13 -30.29 -52.81 -21.86
CA SER A 13 -29.45 -53.65 -22.74
C SER A 13 -29.38 -53.32 -24.26
N LEU A 14 -28.24 -53.25 -24.99
CA LEU A 14 -27.11 -54.19 -25.10
C LEU A 14 -25.92 -53.55 -25.87
N LEU A 15 -24.75 -54.12 -25.55
CA LEU A 15 -23.44 -54.28 -26.20
C LEU A 15 -23.27 -54.11 -27.72
N SER A 16 -22.10 -53.58 -28.11
CA SER A 16 -21.05 -54.12 -29.02
C SER A 16 -20.27 -52.92 -29.60
N GLY A 17 -18.94 -52.85 -29.71
CA GLY A 17 -17.92 -53.87 -29.90
C GLY A 17 -17.45 -53.84 -31.35
N SER A 18 -16.27 -53.23 -31.63
CA SER A 18 -15.21 -53.77 -32.51
C SER A 18 -14.33 -52.68 -33.17
N CYS A 19 -13.04 -52.99 -33.20
CA CYS A 19 -11.94 -52.31 -33.88
C CYS A 19 -11.87 -52.60 -35.40
N SER A 20 -11.07 -51.75 -36.05
CA SER A 20 -10.04 -52.03 -37.08
C SER A 20 -10.30 -51.72 -38.55
N GLU A 21 -9.39 -50.86 -39.05
CA GLU A 21 -8.66 -50.84 -40.33
C GLU A 21 -9.40 -50.85 -41.68
N ALA A 22 -9.16 -49.83 -42.52
CA ALA A 22 -8.14 -49.87 -43.60
C ALA A 22 -8.28 -48.68 -44.59
N ARG A 23 -7.11 -48.10 -44.97
CA ARG A 23 -6.59 -47.55 -46.27
C ARG A 23 -7.59 -46.93 -47.30
N THR A 24 -7.31 -45.85 -48.04
CA THR A 24 -6.13 -45.39 -48.84
C THR A 24 -6.36 -43.95 -49.35
N GLU A 25 -5.26 -43.19 -49.55
CA GLU A 25 -4.92 -42.18 -50.61
C GLU A 25 -6.01 -41.19 -51.10
N ASP A 26 -5.83 -39.86 -51.24
CA ASP A 26 -4.74 -39.13 -51.91
C ASP A 26 -4.79 -37.59 -51.59
N LYS A 27 -3.70 -36.88 -51.89
CA LYS A 27 -3.31 -35.45 -51.66
C LYS A 27 -4.31 -34.34 -52.17
N PRO A 28 -4.22 -33.03 -51.75
CA PRO A 28 -3.01 -32.20 -51.82
C PRO A 28 -2.73 -31.15 -50.73
N GLU A 29 -1.49 -30.66 -50.82
CA GLU A 29 -0.78 -29.66 -50.01
C GLU A 29 -1.54 -28.36 -49.73
N SER A 30 -1.44 -27.88 -48.49
CA SER A 30 -1.68 -26.47 -48.15
C SER A 30 -0.45 -25.87 -47.46
N LYS A 31 -0.11 -24.68 -47.94
CA LYS A 31 1.12 -23.92 -47.69
C LYS A 31 1.24 -23.48 -46.23
N GLU A 32 2.43 -23.70 -45.66
CA GLU A 32 2.91 -23.06 -44.43
C GLU A 32 2.73 -21.53 -44.47
N LYS A 33 1.95 -21.00 -43.54
CA LYS A 33 1.98 -19.58 -43.17
C LYS A 33 2.86 -19.44 -41.93
N THR A 34 4.06 -18.91 -42.14
CA THR A 34 4.98 -18.49 -41.10
C THR A 34 4.32 -17.43 -40.21
N GLY A 35 4.11 -17.78 -38.95
CA GLY A 35 3.62 -16.86 -37.91
C GLY A 35 4.69 -15.83 -37.56
N LYS A 36 4.46 -14.56 -37.94
CA LYS A 36 5.19 -13.42 -37.37
C LYS A 36 4.80 -13.27 -35.89
N LYS A 37 5.64 -13.76 -34.98
CA LYS A 37 5.64 -13.32 -33.57
C LYS A 37 5.94 -11.81 -33.56
N LYS A 38 4.91 -10.99 -33.32
CA LYS A 38 5.10 -9.59 -32.94
C LYS A 38 5.77 -9.58 -31.58
N GLY A 39 7.06 -9.30 -31.54
CA GLY A 39 7.76 -8.97 -30.30
C GLY A 39 7.04 -7.83 -29.61
N LYS A 40 6.59 -8.06 -28.38
CA LYS A 40 6.12 -7.01 -27.47
C LYS A 40 7.35 -6.12 -27.24
N LYS A 41 7.42 -4.97 -27.92
CA LYS A 41 8.37 -3.92 -27.55
C LYS A 41 7.97 -3.47 -26.16
N SER A 42 8.73 -3.85 -25.14
CA SER A 42 8.69 -3.15 -23.86
C SER A 42 9.01 -1.69 -24.19
N LYS A 43 8.07 -0.77 -23.94
CA LYS A 43 8.44 0.64 -23.87
C LYS A 43 9.56 0.72 -22.83
N ALA A 44 10.74 1.21 -23.23
CA ALA A 44 11.76 1.57 -22.26
C ALA A 44 11.08 2.49 -21.23
N LYS A 45 11.16 2.15 -19.94
CA LYS A 45 10.76 3.08 -18.89
C LYS A 45 11.59 4.34 -19.11
N ALA A 46 10.96 5.51 -19.07
CA ALA A 46 11.74 6.74 -19.06
C ALA A 46 12.54 6.75 -17.75
N ASP A 47 13.83 7.01 -17.83
CA ASP A 47 14.66 7.09 -16.63
C ASP A 47 14.19 8.31 -15.82
N ILE A 48 13.74 8.07 -14.58
CA ILE A 48 13.44 9.13 -13.62
C ILE A 48 14.79 9.57 -13.04
N VAL A 49 15.13 10.85 -13.22
CA VAL A 49 16.43 11.38 -12.75
C VAL A 49 16.58 11.14 -11.25
N ASN A 50 17.78 10.69 -10.86
CA ASN A 50 18.17 10.32 -9.49
C ASN A 50 17.40 9.15 -8.87
N MET A 51 16.61 8.40 -9.64
CA MET A 51 15.86 7.25 -9.14
C MET A 51 16.36 5.95 -9.78
N ASN A 52 16.76 5.00 -8.95
CA ASN A 52 17.21 3.68 -9.39
C ASN A 52 16.33 2.60 -8.81
N GLN A 53 15.90 1.61 -9.61
CA GLN A 53 15.30 0.41 -9.06
C GLN A 53 16.39 -0.45 -8.43
N VAL A 54 16.31 -0.67 -7.13
CA VAL A 54 17.33 -1.40 -6.35
C VAL A 54 16.90 -2.82 -6.01
N GLY A 55 15.61 -3.14 -6.13
CA GLY A 55 15.09 -4.46 -5.78
C GLY A 55 13.62 -4.67 -6.09
N THR A 56 13.11 -5.79 -5.57
CA THR A 56 11.69 -6.17 -5.64
C THR A 56 11.22 -6.79 -4.33
N LEU A 57 9.97 -6.53 -3.96
CA LEU A 57 9.28 -7.03 -2.76
C LEU A 57 8.41 -8.24 -3.11
N ASP A 58 8.97 -9.23 -3.80
CA ASP A 58 8.20 -10.33 -4.42
C ASP A 58 7.43 -11.22 -3.41
N GLN A 59 7.79 -11.14 -2.13
CA GLN A 59 7.19 -11.91 -1.04
C GLN A 59 6.29 -11.06 -0.11
N VAL A 60 6.07 -9.78 -0.45
CA VAL A 60 5.15 -8.90 0.27
C VAL A 60 3.93 -8.67 -0.62
N PRO A 61 2.71 -9.05 -0.20
CA PRO A 61 1.52 -8.86 -1.00
C PRO A 61 1.15 -7.37 -1.00
N GLU A 62 1.31 -6.68 -2.14
CA GLU A 62 0.91 -5.28 -2.33
C GLU A 62 1.45 -4.38 -1.21
N SER A 63 2.78 -4.20 -1.15
CA SER A 63 3.43 -3.38 -0.12
C SER A 63 2.83 -1.98 -0.02
N SER A 64 2.31 -1.62 1.15
CA SER A 64 1.72 -0.31 1.48
C SER A 64 2.46 0.30 2.67
N GLY A 65 3.32 1.31 2.47
CA GLY A 65 4.15 1.92 3.51
C GLY A 65 5.57 1.34 3.71
N LEU A 66 6.49 2.17 4.23
CA LEU A 66 7.85 1.77 4.63
C LEU A 66 8.27 2.45 5.94
N ALA A 67 8.94 1.71 6.82
CA ALA A 67 9.58 2.25 8.02
C ALA A 67 10.97 1.65 8.23
N LEU A 68 11.89 2.41 8.83
CA LEU A 68 13.21 1.88 9.20
C LEU A 68 13.05 0.73 10.21
N SER A 69 13.81 -0.36 10.06
CA SER A 69 13.79 -1.42 11.06
C SER A 69 14.59 -1.08 12.33
N GLY A 70 15.45 -0.06 12.25
CA GLY A 70 16.48 0.24 13.25
C GLY A 70 17.79 -0.53 13.02
N GLN A 71 17.84 -1.44 12.04
CA GLN A 71 19.06 -2.06 11.53
C GLN A 71 19.40 -1.47 10.16
N PRO A 72 20.64 -1.04 9.90
CA PRO A 72 21.05 -0.51 8.59
C PRO A 72 20.68 -1.45 7.44
N GLY A 73 20.21 -0.88 6.32
CA GLY A 73 19.87 -1.64 5.11
C GLY A 73 18.64 -2.55 5.27
N SER A 74 17.72 -2.25 6.20
CA SER A 74 16.47 -3.02 6.32
C SER A 74 15.28 -2.19 6.78
N PHE A 75 14.11 -2.59 6.29
CA PHE A 75 12.85 -1.87 6.45
C PHE A 75 11.76 -2.80 6.99
N TYR A 76 10.75 -2.22 7.63
CA TYR A 76 9.45 -2.84 7.85
C TYR A 76 8.47 -2.31 6.81
N THR A 77 7.62 -3.21 6.32
CA THR A 77 6.46 -2.93 5.45
C THR A 77 5.30 -3.82 5.87
N HIS A 78 4.12 -3.59 5.31
CA HIS A 78 2.95 -4.47 5.40
C HIS A 78 2.27 -4.60 4.03
N GLY A 79 1.39 -5.59 3.90
CA GLY A 79 0.49 -5.64 2.74
C GLY A 79 -0.69 -4.69 2.89
N ASP A 80 -1.31 -4.36 1.77
CA ASP A 80 -2.49 -3.50 1.65
C ASP A 80 -3.79 -4.18 2.19
N ASP A 81 -4.95 -3.53 2.05
CA ASP A 81 -6.27 -4.01 2.44
C ASP A 81 -6.53 -5.49 2.11
N GLY A 82 -7.24 -6.18 3.00
CA GLY A 82 -7.60 -7.58 2.86
C GLY A 82 -6.48 -8.58 3.18
N ASN A 83 -5.24 -8.12 3.39
CA ASN A 83 -4.13 -8.97 3.83
C ASN A 83 -4.17 -9.26 5.35
N GLN A 84 -3.44 -10.30 5.76
CA GLN A 84 -3.28 -10.59 7.18
C GLN A 84 -2.42 -9.50 7.86
N PRO A 85 -2.65 -9.18 9.15
CA PRO A 85 -1.88 -8.18 9.90
C PRO A 85 -0.47 -8.70 10.20
N ILE A 86 0.39 -8.71 9.18
CA ILE A 86 1.77 -9.18 9.24
C ILE A 86 2.68 -7.99 8.90
N LEU A 87 3.68 -7.77 9.74
CA LEU A 87 4.81 -6.93 9.40
C LEU A 87 5.86 -7.77 8.69
N TYR A 88 6.31 -7.31 7.54
CA TYR A 88 7.39 -7.93 6.78
C TYR A 88 8.65 -7.11 6.99
N LYS A 89 9.72 -7.75 7.48
CA LYS A 89 11.05 -7.16 7.51
C LYS A 89 11.78 -7.53 6.24
N VAL A 90 12.27 -6.54 5.50
CA VAL A 90 12.98 -6.73 4.22
C VAL A 90 14.34 -6.03 4.25
N ASP A 91 15.29 -6.48 3.43
CA ASP A 91 16.54 -5.75 3.19
C ASP A 91 16.38 -4.64 2.13
N ASP A 92 17.45 -3.89 1.87
CA ASP A 92 17.51 -2.81 0.88
C ASP A 92 17.45 -3.26 -0.60
N LYS A 93 17.31 -4.57 -0.84
CA LYS A 93 17.00 -5.17 -2.15
C LYS A 93 15.61 -5.80 -2.18
N GLY A 94 14.82 -5.63 -1.12
CA GLY A 94 13.47 -6.14 -0.98
C GLY A 94 13.38 -7.63 -0.63
N LYS A 95 14.50 -8.28 -0.30
CA LYS A 95 14.49 -9.67 0.15
C LYS A 95 13.83 -9.76 1.52
N LEU A 96 12.83 -10.62 1.64
CA LEU A 96 12.19 -10.95 2.92
C LEU A 96 13.20 -11.57 3.89
N LEU A 97 13.28 -10.98 5.08
CA LEU A 97 14.12 -11.43 6.19
C LEU A 97 13.31 -12.09 7.30
N GLU A 98 12.11 -11.56 7.58
CA GLU A 98 11.25 -12.02 8.68
C GLU A 98 9.79 -11.64 8.43
N GLU A 99 8.87 -12.53 8.80
CA GLU A 99 7.43 -12.25 8.91
C GLU A 99 7.06 -12.19 10.39
N ILE A 100 6.37 -11.11 10.79
CA ILE A 100 6.02 -10.85 12.19
C ILE A 100 4.49 -10.69 12.26
N PRO A 101 3.75 -11.78 12.57
CA PRO A 101 2.30 -11.70 12.78
C PRO A 101 1.96 -10.81 13.98
N VAL A 102 1.14 -9.79 13.75
CA VAL A 102 0.69 -8.84 14.77
C VAL A 102 -0.66 -9.29 15.32
N GLN A 103 -0.78 -9.38 16.65
CA GLN A 103 -2.02 -9.82 17.32
C GLN A 103 -3.05 -8.68 17.41
N THR A 104 -3.56 -8.25 16.26
CA THR A 104 -4.65 -7.27 16.16
C THR A 104 -5.62 -7.66 15.05
N LYS A 105 -6.74 -6.95 14.95
CA LYS A 105 -7.61 -6.99 13.78
C LYS A 105 -7.15 -5.91 12.82
N SER A 106 -6.99 -6.25 11.55
CA SER A 106 -6.85 -5.27 10.47
C SER A 106 -8.22 -5.06 9.83
N ASN A 107 -8.59 -3.81 9.60
CA ASN A 107 -9.71 -3.46 8.72
C ASN A 107 -9.22 -2.85 7.41
N ASP A 108 -8.22 -1.94 7.45
CA ASP A 108 -7.64 -1.28 6.27
C ASP A 108 -6.27 -0.66 6.67
N TRP A 109 -5.20 -1.47 6.64
CA TRP A 109 -3.84 -1.04 6.98
C TRP A 109 -3.20 -0.32 5.79
N GLU A 110 -2.84 0.95 5.97
CA GLU A 110 -2.41 1.79 4.84
C GLU A 110 -1.07 2.49 5.05
N SER A 111 -0.55 2.51 6.28
CA SER A 111 0.69 3.24 6.54
C SER A 111 1.42 2.71 7.75
N ILE A 112 2.73 2.94 7.77
CA ILE A 112 3.61 2.60 8.88
C ILE A 112 4.63 3.70 9.13
N THR A 113 4.83 4.05 10.39
CA THR A 113 5.89 4.99 10.80
C THR A 113 6.52 4.53 12.11
N ARG A 114 7.69 5.09 12.45
CA ARG A 114 8.50 4.65 13.59
C ARG A 114 8.98 5.85 14.41
N ASP A 115 8.93 5.72 15.74
CA ASP A 115 9.54 6.71 16.62
C ASP A 115 11.03 6.45 16.90
N ASN A 116 11.68 7.43 17.54
CA ASN A 116 13.08 7.33 17.95
C ASN A 116 13.34 6.24 19.01
N SER A 117 12.30 5.74 19.68
CA SER A 117 12.39 4.67 20.69
C SER A 117 12.19 3.27 20.09
N GLY A 118 11.91 3.18 18.80
CA GLY A 118 11.66 1.93 18.08
C GLY A 118 10.23 1.39 18.16
N ASN A 119 9.27 2.18 18.64
CA ASN A 119 7.86 1.82 18.50
C ASN A 119 7.43 2.05 17.04
N LEU A 120 6.69 1.09 16.49
CA LEU A 120 6.00 1.21 15.23
C LEU A 120 4.58 1.68 15.45
N TYR A 121 4.08 2.45 14.49
CA TYR A 121 2.72 2.97 14.42
C TYR A 121 2.16 2.58 13.06
N ILE A 122 1.16 1.70 13.07
CA ILE A 122 0.52 1.18 11.86
C ILE A 122 -0.88 1.80 11.78
N GLY A 123 -1.15 2.52 10.70
CA GLY A 123 -2.43 3.15 10.47
C GLY A 123 -3.45 2.16 9.90
N ASP A 124 -4.35 1.65 10.75
CA ASP A 124 -5.62 1.05 10.31
C ASP A 124 -6.66 2.17 10.15
N VAL A 125 -6.40 3.02 9.15
CA VAL A 125 -7.09 4.30 8.95
C VAL A 125 -7.55 4.53 7.51
N GLY A 126 -7.29 3.57 6.60
CA GLY A 126 -7.86 3.55 5.26
C GLY A 126 -9.37 3.62 5.33
N ASN A 127 -9.99 4.43 4.49
CA ASN A 127 -11.39 4.75 4.55
C ASN A 127 -11.89 5.18 3.16
N ASN A 128 -11.65 4.32 2.18
CA ASN A 128 -12.04 4.46 0.78
C ASN A 128 -13.48 5.02 0.60
N ASN A 129 -14.44 4.50 1.36
CA ASN A 129 -15.84 4.93 1.29
C ASN A 129 -16.18 6.18 2.12
N ASN A 130 -15.25 6.66 2.96
CA ASN A 130 -15.40 7.80 3.87
C ASN A 130 -16.51 7.61 4.92
N ASP A 131 -16.84 6.36 5.28
CA ASP A 131 -17.93 5.99 6.18
C ASP A 131 -17.45 5.28 7.47
N ARG A 132 -16.15 4.96 7.58
CA ARG A 132 -15.59 4.35 8.80
C ARG A 132 -15.60 5.30 10.00
N GLN A 133 -15.95 4.73 11.16
CA GLN A 133 -15.95 5.39 12.47
C GLN A 133 -15.01 4.73 13.48
N ASN A 134 -14.30 3.67 13.07
CA ASN A 134 -13.44 2.84 13.89
C ASN A 134 -11.95 3.02 13.55
N LEU A 135 -11.54 4.21 13.12
CA LEU A 135 -10.16 4.51 12.74
C LEU A 135 -9.23 4.34 13.94
N VAL A 136 -8.12 3.62 13.74
CA VAL A 136 -7.17 3.31 14.80
C VAL A 136 -5.75 3.28 14.27
N ILE A 137 -4.80 3.77 15.05
CA ILE A 137 -3.38 3.54 14.83
C ILE A 137 -2.92 2.54 15.88
N HIS A 138 -2.39 1.41 15.44
CA HIS A 138 -1.81 0.39 16.30
C HIS A 138 -0.37 0.75 16.62
N ARG A 139 -0.04 0.78 17.91
CA ARG A 139 1.30 1.02 18.41
C ARG A 139 1.86 -0.27 18.98
N LEU A 140 3.05 -0.67 18.53
CA LEU A 140 3.71 -1.87 19.03
C LEU A 140 5.23 -1.80 18.92
N ARG A 141 5.90 -2.78 19.52
CA ARG A 141 7.31 -3.06 19.31
C ARG A 141 7.44 -4.35 18.49
N PRO A 142 8.27 -4.40 17.43
CA PRO A 142 8.46 -5.61 16.64
C PRO A 142 8.87 -6.82 17.46
N GLU A 143 9.63 -6.62 18.53
CA GLU A 143 10.06 -7.65 19.49
C GLU A 143 8.94 -8.15 20.43
N ALA A 144 7.78 -7.49 20.45
CA ALA A 144 6.63 -7.86 21.25
C ALA A 144 5.32 -7.68 20.44
N PRO A 145 5.15 -8.40 19.31
CA PRO A 145 4.05 -8.19 18.36
C PRO A 145 2.68 -8.62 18.91
N ASN A 146 2.67 -9.24 20.09
CA ASN A 146 1.47 -9.57 20.86
C ASN A 146 1.03 -8.48 21.85
N LYS A 147 1.80 -7.40 21.99
CA LYS A 147 1.50 -6.25 22.85
C LYS A 147 1.22 -5.04 21.96
N VAL A 148 -0.03 -4.91 21.56
CA VAL A 148 -0.51 -3.83 20.70
C VAL A 148 -1.35 -2.87 21.54
N ASP A 149 -0.95 -1.61 21.54
CA ASP A 149 -1.76 -0.53 22.09
C ASP A 149 -2.48 0.23 20.96
N ASP A 150 -3.63 0.83 21.26
CA ASP A 150 -4.45 1.51 20.27
C ASP A 150 -4.55 3.01 20.51
N ILE A 151 -4.38 3.77 19.44
CA ILE A 151 -4.65 5.20 19.35
C ILE A 151 -5.87 5.36 18.44
N ARG A 152 -7.06 5.41 19.04
CA ARG A 152 -8.31 5.60 18.31
C ARG A 152 -8.51 7.06 17.98
N LEU A 153 -9.01 7.35 16.79
CA LEU A 153 -9.26 8.71 16.37
C LEU A 153 -10.57 8.88 15.60
N LYS A 154 -11.06 10.12 15.61
CA LYS A 154 -12.09 10.61 14.70
C LYS A 154 -11.70 11.99 14.18
N TYR A 155 -12.11 12.30 12.95
CA TYR A 155 -11.92 13.64 12.39
C TYR A 155 -12.88 14.65 13.03
N PRO A 156 -12.41 15.88 13.35
CA PRO A 156 -13.24 16.89 13.97
C PRO A 156 -14.38 17.39 13.06
N ASP A 157 -14.17 17.32 11.74
CA ASP A 157 -15.00 17.92 10.69
C ASP A 157 -15.75 16.89 9.83
N GLN A 158 -15.62 15.59 10.08
CA GLN A 158 -16.47 14.57 9.46
C GLN A 158 -17.80 14.46 10.20
N LYS A 159 -18.86 15.08 9.64
CA LYS A 159 -20.19 15.12 10.27
C LYS A 159 -21.15 14.05 9.76
N ALA A 160 -20.82 13.40 8.64
CA ALA A 160 -21.61 12.35 8.01
C ALA A 160 -20.69 11.21 7.54
N PHE A 161 -21.24 10.00 7.49
CA PHE A 161 -20.54 8.75 7.21
C PHE A 161 -21.38 7.91 6.22
N PRO A 162 -21.16 8.05 4.90
CA PRO A 162 -20.22 8.95 4.25
C PRO A 162 -20.74 10.40 4.16
N PRO A 163 -19.85 11.40 4.02
CA PRO A 163 -20.26 12.74 3.64
C PRO A 163 -20.71 12.80 2.19
N SER A 164 -21.19 13.96 1.75
CA SER A 164 -21.53 14.18 0.35
C SER A 164 -20.29 13.93 -0.54
N LYS A 165 -20.49 13.56 -1.81
CA LYS A 165 -19.37 13.26 -2.73
C LYS A 165 -18.33 14.38 -2.82
N LYS A 166 -18.75 15.64 -2.68
CA LYS A 166 -17.89 16.83 -2.74
C LYS A 166 -17.04 17.04 -1.48
N GLU A 167 -17.31 16.28 -0.42
CA GLU A 167 -16.70 16.44 0.91
C GLU A 167 -15.93 15.18 1.35
N ARG A 168 -15.76 14.18 0.48
CA ARG A 168 -15.03 12.94 0.76
C ARG A 168 -13.52 13.17 0.85
N ASN A 169 -13.08 13.65 2.02
CA ASN A 169 -11.70 14.00 2.36
C ASN A 169 -11.30 13.42 3.73
N PHE A 170 -11.73 12.19 4.01
CA PHE A 170 -11.56 11.48 5.28
C PHE A 170 -11.03 10.06 5.10
N ASP A 171 -10.48 9.80 3.92
CA ASP A 171 -9.67 8.63 3.62
C ASP A 171 -8.21 8.96 3.91
N CYS A 172 -7.53 8.16 4.73
CA CYS A 172 -6.16 8.44 5.16
C CYS A 172 -5.27 7.26 4.87
N GLU A 173 -4.19 7.53 4.16
CA GLU A 173 -3.27 6.47 3.72
C GLU A 173 -1.81 6.82 3.97
N ALA A 174 -1.55 7.93 4.65
CA ALA A 174 -0.19 8.30 5.00
C ALA A 174 -0.13 8.80 6.44
N THR A 175 0.82 8.26 7.20
CA THR A 175 1.07 8.67 8.58
C THR A 175 2.55 8.93 8.82
N LEU A 176 2.84 9.89 9.70
CA LEU A 176 4.21 10.28 10.05
C LEU A 176 4.30 10.52 11.55
N TRP A 177 5.23 9.87 12.23
CA TRP A 177 5.57 10.22 13.61
C TRP A 177 6.61 11.35 13.64
N HIS A 178 6.38 12.36 14.46
CA HIS A 178 7.37 13.39 14.74
C HIS A 178 7.11 14.04 16.11
N ASN A 179 8.13 14.07 16.97
CA ASN A 179 8.12 14.77 18.27
C ASN A 179 6.88 14.46 19.16
N GLY A 180 6.57 13.18 19.33
CA GLY A 180 5.49 12.73 20.21
C GLY A 180 4.08 12.83 19.62
N GLN A 181 3.99 13.15 18.34
CA GLN A 181 2.74 13.30 17.59
C GLN A 181 2.76 12.41 16.36
N ILE A 182 1.57 11.92 15.99
CA ILE A 182 1.34 11.27 14.71
C ILE A 182 0.57 12.24 13.83
N TYR A 183 1.07 12.46 12.63
CA TYR A 183 0.47 13.28 11.60
C TYR A 183 -0.21 12.36 10.59
N LEU A 184 -1.40 12.74 10.14
CA LEU A 184 -2.21 11.98 9.19
C LEU A 184 -2.46 12.84 7.96
N PHE A 185 -2.26 12.27 6.77
CA PHE A 185 -2.45 12.94 5.49
C PHE A 185 -3.54 12.22 4.71
N THR A 186 -4.63 12.92 4.40
CA THR A 186 -5.78 12.30 3.72
C THR A 186 -5.66 12.30 2.21
N LYS A 187 -6.23 11.28 1.56
CA LYS A 187 -6.63 11.33 0.15
C LYS A 187 -7.85 12.23 -0.01
N ASP A 188 -7.78 13.12 -1.00
CA ASP A 188 -8.94 13.87 -1.48
C ASP A 188 -9.69 13.04 -2.52
N ARG A 189 -10.67 12.26 -2.05
CA ARG A 189 -11.53 11.42 -2.91
C ARG A 189 -12.63 12.24 -3.62
N ALA A 190 -12.64 13.56 -3.46
CA ALA A 190 -13.61 14.44 -4.08
C ALA A 190 -13.03 15.15 -5.33
N LEU A 191 -12.03 15.99 -5.14
CA LEU A 191 -11.41 16.81 -6.18
C LEU A 191 -9.98 16.37 -6.53
N GLU A 192 -9.39 15.45 -5.75
CA GLU A 192 -8.01 14.97 -5.94
C GLU A 192 -7.00 16.12 -6.06
N SER A 193 -7.19 17.17 -5.25
CA SER A 193 -6.46 18.44 -5.39
C SER A 193 -5.70 18.83 -4.13
N THR A 194 -5.98 18.14 -3.03
CA THR A 194 -5.52 18.53 -1.71
C THR A 194 -5.27 17.34 -0.80
N SER A 195 -4.54 17.57 0.29
CA SER A 195 -4.47 16.64 1.41
C SER A 195 -4.68 17.41 2.71
N LYS A 196 -5.65 16.99 3.53
CA LYS A 196 -5.82 17.54 4.87
C LYS A 196 -4.79 16.90 5.79
N VAL A 197 -4.20 17.72 6.66
CA VAL A 197 -3.20 17.27 7.63
C VAL A 197 -3.80 17.36 9.01
N TYR A 198 -3.92 16.21 9.68
CA TYR A 198 -4.38 16.13 11.06
C TYR A 198 -3.25 15.67 11.97
N THR A 199 -3.45 15.79 13.28
CA THR A 199 -2.55 15.20 14.27
C THR A 199 -3.27 14.66 15.50
N VAL A 200 -2.68 13.61 16.09
CA VAL A 200 -3.02 13.03 17.40
C VAL A 200 -1.74 12.78 18.21
N PRO A 201 -1.81 12.69 19.55
CA PRO A 201 -0.69 12.24 20.38
C PRO A 201 -0.29 10.80 20.08
N ASP A 202 0.98 10.46 20.27
CA ASP A 202 1.53 9.11 20.05
C ASP A 202 1.27 8.10 21.20
N ARG A 203 0.28 8.40 22.04
CA ARG A 203 -0.02 7.67 23.27
C ARG A 203 -1.38 6.98 23.18
N PRO A 204 -1.52 5.76 23.72
CA PRO A 204 -2.78 5.02 23.66
C PRO A 204 -3.95 5.84 24.22
N GLY A 205 -5.10 5.78 23.57
CA GLY A 205 -6.26 6.58 23.95
C GLY A 205 -7.25 6.78 22.80
N SER A 206 -8.25 7.62 23.06
CA SER A 206 -9.26 8.01 22.06
C SER A 206 -9.25 9.51 21.89
N TYR A 207 -9.03 9.98 20.66
CA TYR A 207 -8.83 11.39 20.37
C TYR A 207 -9.81 11.89 19.31
N THR A 208 -10.17 13.18 19.43
CA THR A 208 -10.61 13.93 18.27
C THR A 208 -9.34 14.53 17.65
N ALA A 209 -9.04 14.19 16.41
CA ALA A 209 -7.84 14.68 15.75
C ALA A 209 -7.90 16.21 15.61
N LYS A 210 -6.73 16.86 15.59
CA LYS A 210 -6.63 18.30 15.33
C LYS A 210 -6.32 18.52 13.85
N LEU A 211 -7.21 19.20 13.12
CA LEU A 211 -6.92 19.67 11.76
C LEU A 211 -5.88 20.80 11.82
N LEU A 212 -4.74 20.64 11.15
CA LEU A 212 -3.65 21.59 11.14
C LEU A 212 -3.67 22.49 9.90
N THR A 213 -3.81 21.87 8.72
CA THR A 213 -3.77 22.58 7.44
C THR A 213 -4.40 21.73 6.33
N LYS A 214 -4.47 22.31 5.14
CA LYS A 214 -4.86 21.67 3.89
C LYS A 214 -3.79 21.98 2.84
N LEU A 215 -2.99 20.99 2.47
CA LEU A 215 -1.94 21.13 1.47
C LEU A 215 -2.52 21.06 0.06
N ALA A 216 -1.99 21.85 -0.87
CA ALA A 216 -2.33 21.79 -2.29
C ALA A 216 -1.49 20.69 -2.97
N ILE A 217 -2.03 19.47 -2.97
CA ILE A 217 -1.39 18.27 -3.50
C ILE A 217 -2.32 17.70 -4.58
N PRO A 218 -2.06 18.00 -5.86
CA PRO A 218 -2.82 17.41 -6.97
C PRO A 218 -2.55 15.90 -7.07
N GLY A 219 -3.53 15.10 -6.69
CA GLY A 219 -3.44 13.65 -6.60
C GLY A 219 -4.00 13.10 -5.29
N GLN A 220 -3.87 11.80 -5.12
CA GLN A 220 -4.24 11.08 -3.90
C GLN A 220 -2.96 10.68 -3.18
N VAL A 221 -2.74 11.24 -1.99
CA VAL A 221 -1.56 10.94 -1.16
C VAL A 221 -1.56 9.46 -0.78
N THR A 222 -0.42 8.81 -0.93
CA THR A 222 -0.23 7.37 -0.68
C THR A 222 0.79 7.08 0.42
N ASP A 223 1.78 7.95 0.64
CA ASP A 223 2.64 7.87 1.84
C ASP A 223 3.28 9.22 2.17
N ALA A 224 3.88 9.32 3.36
CA ALA A 224 4.59 10.51 3.85
C ALA A 224 5.90 10.14 4.56
N ALA A 225 7.00 10.79 4.17
CA ALA A 225 8.31 10.60 4.79
C ALA A 225 8.95 11.94 5.19
N LEU A 226 9.56 12.00 6.37
CA LEU A 226 10.30 13.17 6.86
C LEU A 226 11.79 12.84 6.93
N SER A 227 12.64 13.72 6.40
CA SER A 227 14.09 13.56 6.51
C SER A 227 14.52 13.58 7.98
N PRO A 228 15.61 12.88 8.35
CA PRO A 228 16.09 12.82 9.74
C PRO A 228 16.36 14.19 10.39
N ASP A 229 16.81 15.17 9.61
CA ASP A 229 17.01 16.55 10.08
C ASP A 229 15.72 17.37 10.22
N GLY A 230 14.57 16.82 9.82
CA GLY A 230 13.26 17.46 9.88
C GLY A 230 13.06 18.61 8.89
N ARG A 231 13.88 18.69 7.83
CA ARG A 231 13.90 19.80 6.87
C ARG A 231 13.26 19.52 5.52
N ARG A 232 12.99 18.24 5.22
CA ARG A 232 12.31 17.80 3.99
C ARG A 232 11.15 16.87 4.33
N LEU A 233 9.97 17.21 3.85
CA LEU A 233 8.80 16.32 3.85
C LEU A 233 8.54 15.87 2.42
N VAL A 234 8.39 14.58 2.23
CA VAL A 234 7.97 13.96 0.97
C VAL A 234 6.57 13.42 1.15
N LEU A 235 5.68 13.72 0.19
CA LEU A 235 4.40 13.03 0.03
C LEU A 235 4.41 12.30 -1.31
N LEU A 236 4.13 11.00 -1.28
CA LEU A 236 3.86 10.24 -2.49
C LEU A 236 2.40 10.42 -2.91
N ALA A 237 2.14 10.38 -4.21
CA ALA A 237 0.80 10.30 -4.77
C ALA A 237 0.82 9.47 -6.06
N ARG A 238 0.86 8.15 -5.91
CA ARG A 238 0.97 7.15 -7.00
C ARG A 238 2.18 7.29 -7.91
N GLN A 239 2.13 8.13 -8.94
CA GLN A 239 3.25 8.34 -9.90
C GLN A 239 3.79 9.76 -9.80
N GLU A 240 3.62 10.38 -8.65
CA GLU A 240 4.07 11.73 -8.35
C GLU A 240 4.68 11.75 -6.95
N MET A 241 5.71 12.56 -6.79
CA MET A 241 6.33 12.87 -5.51
C MET A 241 6.28 14.37 -5.29
N PHE A 242 5.85 14.77 -4.10
CA PHE A 242 5.78 16.16 -3.68
C PHE A 242 6.79 16.42 -2.58
N VAL A 243 7.73 17.32 -2.84
CA VAL A 243 8.84 17.65 -1.93
C VAL A 243 8.56 19.02 -1.34
N LEU A 244 8.47 19.08 -0.02
CA LEU A 244 8.33 20.30 0.75
C LEU A 244 9.63 20.52 1.51
N GLN A 245 10.12 21.76 1.54
CA GLN A 245 11.37 22.16 2.21
C GLN A 245 11.10 23.26 3.24
N GLY A 246 11.74 23.20 4.40
CA GLY A 246 11.57 24.18 5.47
C GLY A 246 12.54 23.96 6.63
N ALA A 247 12.65 24.91 7.57
CA ALA A 247 13.58 24.74 8.70
C ALA A 247 13.04 23.77 9.78
N ASN A 248 11.74 23.46 9.74
CA ASN A 248 11.05 22.58 10.67
C ASN A 248 9.69 22.14 10.07
N LEU A 249 9.01 21.20 10.71
CA LEU A 249 7.71 20.67 10.24
C LEU A 249 6.62 21.75 10.10
N ALA A 250 6.60 22.77 10.94
CA ALA A 250 5.59 23.83 10.86
C ALA A 250 5.77 24.72 9.61
N GLU A 251 7.02 24.91 9.17
CA GLU A 251 7.33 25.58 7.90
C GLU A 251 7.09 24.68 6.70
N LEU A 252 7.45 23.39 6.80
CA LEU A 252 7.18 22.38 5.78
C LEU A 252 5.69 22.33 5.41
N LEU A 253 4.80 22.31 6.40
CA LEU A 253 3.35 22.30 6.19
C LEU A 253 2.76 23.60 5.60
N LYS A 254 3.60 24.61 5.36
CA LYS A 254 3.24 25.88 4.68
C LYS A 254 3.98 26.07 3.36
N ALA A 255 4.98 25.23 3.07
CA ALA A 255 5.79 25.34 1.88
C ALA A 255 4.96 25.03 0.62
N THR A 256 5.34 25.64 -0.50
CA THR A 256 4.83 25.24 -1.81
C THR A 256 5.55 23.94 -2.22
N PRO A 257 4.82 22.85 -2.51
CA PRO A 257 5.45 21.60 -2.90
C PRO A 257 6.12 21.71 -4.28
N GLU A 258 7.35 21.22 -4.38
CA GLU A 258 7.96 20.87 -5.65
C GLU A 258 7.38 19.53 -6.11
N ARG A 259 6.90 19.46 -7.35
CA ARG A 259 6.32 18.24 -7.93
C ARG A 259 7.34 17.56 -8.83
N ILE A 260 7.61 16.30 -8.56
CA ILE A 260 8.50 15.43 -9.33
C ILE A 260 7.68 14.28 -9.88
N SER A 261 7.71 14.09 -11.21
CA SER A 261 7.01 12.96 -11.83
C SER A 261 7.78 11.67 -11.61
N LEU A 262 7.08 10.64 -11.15
CA LEU A 262 7.55 9.26 -11.03
C LEU A 262 6.90 8.37 -12.11
N ALA A 263 6.62 8.92 -13.29
CA ALA A 263 5.95 8.21 -14.36
C ALA A 263 6.70 6.91 -14.74
N GLY A 264 6.04 5.77 -14.57
CA GLY A 264 6.61 4.44 -14.82
C GLY A 264 7.19 3.71 -13.60
N ALA A 265 7.20 4.33 -12.41
CA ALA A 265 7.53 3.65 -11.14
C ALA A 265 6.42 2.71 -10.64
N GLY A 266 5.20 2.83 -11.20
CA GLY A 266 4.02 2.11 -10.71
C GLY A 266 3.24 2.95 -9.70
N GLN A 267 2.34 2.33 -8.95
CA GLN A 267 1.62 2.99 -7.87
C GLN A 267 2.51 2.95 -6.62
N THR A 268 3.21 4.06 -6.34
CA THR A 268 4.12 4.15 -5.20
C THR A 268 3.33 4.36 -3.91
N GLU A 269 3.59 3.50 -2.92
CA GLU A 269 2.81 3.39 -1.68
C GLU A 269 3.66 3.42 -0.41
N GLY A 270 4.99 3.34 -0.52
CA GLY A 270 5.88 3.41 0.64
C GLY A 270 7.04 4.35 0.43
N ALA A 271 7.40 5.13 1.44
CA ALA A 271 8.52 6.07 1.44
C ALA A 271 9.24 6.07 2.80
N VAL A 272 10.56 5.93 2.80
CA VAL A 272 11.37 6.07 4.03
C VAL A 272 12.74 6.67 3.75
N PHE A 273 13.12 7.67 4.53
CA PHE A 273 14.48 8.22 4.48
C PHE A 273 15.45 7.33 5.26
N THR A 274 16.57 6.97 4.64
CA THR A 274 17.71 6.31 5.32
C THR A 274 18.72 7.31 5.85
N ASP A 275 18.81 8.47 5.20
CA ASP A 275 19.54 9.66 5.66
C ASP A 275 18.87 10.94 5.11
N ASN A 276 19.58 12.08 5.13
CA ASN A 276 19.01 13.35 4.66
C ASN A 276 18.92 13.47 3.12
N ASN A 277 19.52 12.57 2.34
CA ASN A 277 19.61 12.64 0.89
C ASN A 277 19.08 11.40 0.19
N THR A 278 19.02 10.25 0.86
CA THR A 278 18.55 8.99 0.29
C THR A 278 17.14 8.65 0.78
N LEU A 279 16.23 8.46 -0.17
CA LEU A 279 14.85 8.03 0.06
C LEU A 279 14.58 6.69 -0.63
N TYR A 280 14.09 5.72 0.13
CA TYR A 280 13.60 4.46 -0.43
C TYR A 280 12.10 4.57 -0.72
N ILE A 281 11.68 4.09 -1.89
CA ILE A 281 10.29 4.12 -2.36
C ILE A 281 9.85 2.71 -2.77
N SER A 282 8.72 2.22 -2.27
CA SER A 282 8.08 0.98 -2.76
C SER A 282 6.85 1.27 -3.60
N SER A 283 6.51 0.33 -4.49
CA SER A 283 5.24 0.31 -5.21
C SER A 283 4.41 -0.92 -4.89
N GLU A 284 3.09 -0.80 -5.03
CA GLU A 284 2.10 -1.88 -4.92
C GLU A 284 2.46 -3.09 -5.82
N GLN A 285 3.07 -2.82 -6.98
CA GLN A 285 3.52 -3.85 -7.92
C GLN A 285 4.83 -4.53 -7.48
N GLY A 286 5.35 -4.21 -6.29
CA GLY A 286 6.50 -4.83 -5.67
C GLY A 286 7.84 -4.30 -6.14
N SER A 287 7.93 -3.13 -6.79
CA SER A 287 9.25 -2.54 -7.09
C SER A 287 9.78 -1.76 -5.89
N LEU A 288 11.08 -1.85 -5.63
CA LEU A 288 11.78 -1.04 -4.62
C LEU A 288 12.80 -0.13 -5.32
N TYR A 289 12.73 1.15 -5.00
CA TYR A 289 13.55 2.21 -5.60
C TYR A 289 14.35 2.95 -4.53
N GLU A 290 15.48 3.48 -4.95
CA GLU A 290 16.28 4.46 -4.22
C GLU A 290 16.24 5.79 -5.00
N TYR A 291 15.96 6.89 -4.31
CA TYR A 291 15.94 8.24 -4.85
C TYR A 291 16.95 9.12 -4.11
N GLU A 292 17.83 9.79 -4.86
CA GLU A 292 18.87 10.68 -4.34
C GLU A 292 18.50 12.16 -4.55
N PHE A 293 18.54 12.95 -3.48
CA PHE A 293 18.23 14.40 -3.47
C PHE A 293 19.43 15.31 -3.74
#